data_AF-A0A955P4B1-F1
#
_entry.id   AF-A0A955P4B1-F1
#
_cell.length_a   1.000
_cell.length_b   1.000
_cell.length_c   1.000
_cell.angle_alpha   90.00
_cell.angle_beta   90.00
_cell.angle_gamma   90.00
#
_symmetry.space_group_name_H-M   'P 1'
#
loop_
_entity.id
_entity.type
_entity.pdbx_description
1 polymer ?
#
loop_
_entity_poly.entity_id
_entity_poly.type
_entity_poly.pdbx_seq_one_letter_code
_entity_poly.pdbx_strand_id
1 'polypeptide(L)'
;MLTFMDKRIAVFGVFLVAIGGACFAQSPIDADLDGNESVDGRDIFAFVAQWQASQVVEATGTQVGWEATLEPMSPTYEVSGKAIVTSATSIRLENFSYLNNGPDVHVYLVTASGDSGFTNQEGAAGLSIFDFSNNNAEPYVGVTQDIELPEGVTIQPYTHVSVWCRLAGVDFGSGKFVPQ
;
A
#
# COMPACT_ATOMS: atom_id res chain seq x y z
N MET A 1 26.40 -63.94 22.56
CA MET A 1 27.52 -62.98 22.73
C MET A 1 27.19 -61.75 21.88
N LEU A 2 26.90 -60.63 22.55
CA LEU A 2 26.96 -59.19 22.15
C LEU A 2 26.41 -58.78 20.75
N THR A 3 25.37 -57.95 20.55
CA THR A 3 25.11 -56.52 20.92
C THR A 3 25.24 -55.58 19.69
N PHE A 4 24.22 -54.71 19.51
CA PHE A 4 24.18 -53.39 18.83
C PHE A 4 24.30 -53.30 17.29
N MET A 5 23.84 -52.25 16.58
CA MET A 5 22.78 -51.23 16.68
C MET A 5 22.97 -50.25 15.49
N ASP A 6 21.93 -50.04 14.67
CA ASP A 6 21.41 -48.75 14.13
C ASP A 6 22.16 -47.87 13.07
N LYS A 7 21.32 -47.18 12.27
CA LYS A 7 21.36 -45.75 11.85
C LYS A 7 21.76 -45.26 10.41
N ARG A 8 20.69 -44.91 9.64
CA ARG A 8 20.32 -43.61 8.99
C ARG A 8 21.09 -42.99 7.79
N ILE A 9 20.34 -42.09 7.09
CA ILE A 9 20.71 -40.85 6.32
C ILE A 9 20.34 -40.98 4.81
N ALA A 10 19.63 -40.07 4.10
CA ALA A 10 19.08 -38.73 4.33
C ALA A 10 17.97 -38.39 3.31
N VAL A 11 17.05 -37.49 3.67
CA VAL A 11 16.13 -36.78 2.75
C VAL A 11 16.45 -35.28 2.82
N PHE A 12 16.58 -34.66 1.65
CA PHE A 12 16.72 -33.23 1.36
C PHE A 12 15.67 -32.40 2.15
N GLY A 13 15.96 -31.28 2.82
CA GLY A 13 16.83 -30.18 2.43
C GLY A 13 15.99 -28.95 2.08
N VAL A 14 15.28 -28.37 3.07
CA VAL A 14 14.71 -27.01 2.97
C VAL A 14 15.31 -26.18 4.10
N PHE A 15 16.03 -25.13 3.70
CA PHE A 15 16.82 -24.25 4.53
C PHE A 15 15.92 -23.37 5.41
N LEU A 16 16.04 -23.54 6.73
CA LEU A 16 15.58 -22.59 7.74
C LEU A 16 16.48 -21.34 7.68
N VAL A 17 15.88 -20.17 7.40
CA VAL A 17 16.50 -18.89 7.75
C VAL A 17 16.01 -18.54 9.15
N ALA A 18 16.87 -18.82 10.14
CA ALA A 18 16.70 -18.36 11.51
C ALA A 18 17.40 -17.00 11.68
N ILE A 19 16.62 -15.97 12.02
CA ILE A 19 17.06 -14.75 12.69
C ILE A 19 15.94 -14.51 13.72
N GLY A 20 16.09 -14.67 15.04
CA GLY A 20 17.23 -14.38 15.90
C GLY A 20 16.93 -13.06 16.63
N GLY A 21 16.51 -13.14 17.90
CA GLY A 21 16.58 -11.99 18.83
C GLY A 21 15.23 -11.50 19.36
N ALA A 22 14.95 -11.87 20.60
CA ALA A 22 13.84 -11.40 21.42
C ALA A 22 13.90 -9.89 21.71
N CYS A 23 12.73 -9.25 21.76
CA CYS A 23 12.33 -8.30 22.79
C CYS A 23 10.89 -7.85 22.48
N PHE A 24 9.91 -8.24 23.30
CA PHE A 24 8.87 -7.40 23.91
C PHE A 24 7.85 -8.32 24.60
N ALA A 25 7.38 -7.85 25.76
CA ALA A 25 6.87 -8.67 26.85
C ALA A 25 5.48 -9.30 26.63
N GLN A 26 5.36 -10.52 27.15
CA GLN A 26 4.22 -11.18 27.81
C GLN A 26 2.79 -10.65 27.59
N SER A 27 1.93 -11.53 27.04
CA SER A 27 0.83 -12.13 27.81
C SER A 27 0.59 -13.58 27.34
N PRO A 28 0.07 -14.47 28.18
CA PRO A 28 0.42 -15.89 28.13
C PRO A 28 -0.51 -16.66 27.19
N ILE A 29 0.07 -17.35 26.21
CA ILE A 29 -0.52 -18.58 25.68
C ILE A 29 0.32 -19.69 26.27
N ASP A 30 -0.27 -20.41 27.22
CA ASP A 30 0.31 -21.58 27.87
C ASP A 30 0.57 -22.65 26.80
N ALA A 31 1.80 -22.70 26.30
CA ALA A 31 2.31 -23.84 25.56
C ALA A 31 2.80 -24.86 26.59
N ASP A 32 1.89 -25.74 26.99
CA ASP A 32 2.25 -27.01 27.60
C ASP A 32 3.04 -27.82 26.56
N LEU A 33 4.37 -27.87 26.73
CA LEU A 33 5.28 -28.65 25.89
C LEU A 33 5.62 -29.98 26.56
N ASP A 34 4.61 -30.65 27.10
CA ASP A 34 4.75 -32.00 27.61
C ASP A 34 4.33 -33.01 26.52
N GLY A 35 5.32 -33.38 25.70
CA GLY A 35 5.43 -34.73 25.13
C GLY A 35 4.63 -35.07 23.87
N ASN A 36 5.36 -35.33 22.77
CA ASN A 36 5.01 -36.32 21.74
C ASN A 36 3.52 -36.39 21.30
N GLU A 37 2.97 -35.28 20.84
CA GLU A 37 1.69 -35.28 20.12
C GLU A 37 2.04 -35.12 18.63
N SER A 38 1.68 -36.11 17.83
CA SER A 38 1.79 -36.06 16.38
C SER A 38 1.04 -34.83 15.87
N VAL A 39 1.76 -33.87 15.28
CA VAL A 39 1.17 -32.72 14.60
C VAL A 39 0.25 -33.25 13.50
N ASP A 40 -1.06 -33.15 13.71
CA ASP A 40 -2.06 -33.52 12.72
C ASP A 40 -1.95 -32.51 11.56
N GLY A 41 -2.02 -32.99 10.31
CA GLY A 41 -1.92 -32.13 9.13
C GLY A 41 -2.99 -31.03 9.07
N ARG A 42 -4.02 -31.12 9.93
CA ARG A 42 -5.04 -30.10 10.15
C ARG A 42 -4.51 -28.84 10.85
N ASP A 43 -3.47 -28.94 11.67
CA ASP A 43 -2.86 -27.80 12.36
C ASP A 43 -2.00 -26.94 11.43
N ILE A 44 -1.43 -27.55 10.39
CA ILE A 44 -0.64 -26.81 9.39
C ILE A 44 -1.56 -25.91 8.55
N PHE A 45 -2.77 -26.38 8.21
CA PHE A 45 -3.75 -25.53 7.51
C PHE A 45 -4.28 -24.41 8.39
N ALA A 46 -4.48 -24.66 9.70
CA ALA A 46 -4.86 -23.62 10.64
C ALA A 46 -3.75 -22.58 10.81
N PHE A 47 -2.49 -23.02 10.91
CA PHE A 47 -1.32 -22.14 10.97
C PHE A 47 -1.13 -21.34 9.67
N VAL A 48 -1.26 -21.97 8.50
CA VAL A 48 -1.18 -21.28 7.20
C VAL A 48 -2.36 -20.31 7.04
N ALA A 49 -3.57 -20.67 7.44
CA ALA A 49 -4.72 -19.77 7.42
C ALA A 49 -4.55 -18.60 8.39
N GLN A 50 -3.98 -18.84 9.57
CA GLN A 50 -3.70 -17.81 10.56
C GLN A 50 -2.54 -16.89 10.11
N TRP A 51 -1.52 -17.44 9.45
CA TRP A 51 -0.44 -16.67 8.85
C TRP A 51 -0.94 -15.85 7.65
N GLN A 52 -1.77 -16.45 6.77
CA GLN A 52 -2.43 -15.73 5.68
C GLN A 52 -3.36 -14.64 6.21
N ALA A 53 -4.14 -14.91 7.26
CA ALA A 53 -4.97 -13.90 7.91
C ALA A 53 -4.12 -12.77 8.51
N SER A 54 -2.96 -13.09 9.09
CA SER A 54 -2.02 -12.08 9.60
C SER A 54 -1.42 -11.23 8.48
N GLN A 55 -1.09 -11.82 7.32
CA GLN A 55 -0.65 -11.08 6.13
C GLN A 55 -1.75 -10.19 5.54
N VAL A 56 -3.02 -10.62 5.63
CA VAL A 56 -4.19 -9.80 5.25
C VAL A 56 -4.44 -8.67 6.25
N VAL A 57 -4.13 -8.88 7.54
CA VAL A 57 -4.26 -7.84 8.57
C VAL A 57 -3.17 -6.76 8.45
N GLU A 58 -1.97 -7.07 7.96
CA GLU A 58 -0.98 -6.03 7.57
C GLU A 58 -1.44 -5.20 6.36
N ALA A 59 -2.32 -5.75 5.51
CA ALA A 59 -3.02 -5.01 4.46
C ALA A 59 -4.27 -4.26 4.98
N THR A 60 -4.65 -4.42 6.25
CA THR A 60 -5.66 -3.57 6.93
C THR A 60 -5.05 -2.32 7.56
N GLY A 61 -4.15 -1.67 6.82
CA GLY A 61 -3.89 -0.26 7.02
C GLY A 61 -5.22 0.48 6.83
N THR A 62 -5.63 1.25 7.83
CA THR A 62 -6.97 1.82 8.11
C THR A 62 -7.64 2.64 6.98
N GLN A 63 -7.04 2.74 5.79
CA GLN A 63 -7.48 3.55 4.66
C GLN A 63 -7.87 2.76 3.41
N VAL A 64 -7.71 1.43 3.36
CA VAL A 64 -8.16 0.65 2.18
C VAL A 64 -9.66 0.84 1.98
N GLY A 65 -10.06 1.19 0.76
CA GLY A 65 -11.44 1.54 0.39
C GLY A 65 -11.79 3.01 0.60
N TRP A 66 -10.88 3.85 1.11
CA TRP A 66 -11.12 5.30 1.16
C TRP A 66 -11.08 5.88 -0.25
N GLU A 67 -11.91 6.88 -0.49
CA GLU A 67 -11.99 7.58 -1.76
C GLU A 67 -11.67 9.07 -1.57
N ALA A 68 -11.05 9.67 -2.59
CA ALA A 68 -10.88 11.10 -2.73
C ALA A 68 -11.47 11.53 -4.07
N THR A 69 -12.53 12.32 -4.04
CA THR A 69 -13.04 12.98 -5.25
C THR A 69 -12.09 14.10 -5.63
N LEU A 70 -11.61 14.08 -6.88
CA LEU A 70 -10.72 15.12 -7.39
C LEU A 70 -11.57 16.31 -7.85
N GLU A 71 -11.44 17.42 -7.14
CA GLU A 71 -12.12 18.67 -7.46
C GLU A 71 -11.14 19.63 -8.15
N PRO A 72 -11.49 20.22 -9.30
CA PRO A 72 -10.61 21.13 -10.00
C PRO A 72 -10.47 22.45 -9.22
N MET A 73 -9.24 22.94 -9.07
CA MET A 73 -8.98 24.23 -8.39
C MET A 73 -9.46 25.44 -9.21
N SER A 74 -9.67 25.25 -10.51
CA SER A 74 -10.19 26.26 -11.43
C SER A 74 -11.03 25.58 -12.51
N PRO A 75 -12.11 26.21 -13.01
CA PRO A 75 -12.92 25.68 -14.12
C PRO A 75 -12.09 25.36 -15.38
N THR A 76 -10.91 25.98 -15.50
CA THR A 76 -10.00 25.83 -16.66
C THR A 76 -9.13 24.58 -16.63
N TYR A 77 -8.95 23.93 -15.47
CA TYR A 77 -8.01 22.80 -15.36
C TYR A 77 -8.64 21.45 -15.69
N GLU A 78 -9.98 21.38 -15.76
CA GLU A 78 -10.74 20.22 -16.26
C GLU A 78 -10.32 18.86 -15.65
N VAL A 79 -9.85 18.89 -14.40
CA VAL A 79 -9.54 17.69 -13.61
C VAL A 79 -10.84 17.15 -13.02
N SER A 80 -11.09 15.86 -13.22
CA SER A 80 -12.22 15.16 -12.61
C SER A 80 -11.92 13.67 -12.45
N GLY A 81 -12.69 13.01 -11.58
CA GLY A 81 -12.55 11.59 -11.29
C GLY A 81 -12.39 11.34 -9.80
N LYS A 82 -12.02 10.11 -9.45
CA LYS A 82 -11.84 9.69 -8.06
C LYS A 82 -10.54 8.92 -7.89
N ALA A 83 -9.87 9.10 -6.78
CA ALA A 83 -8.77 8.25 -6.35
C ALA A 83 -9.28 7.33 -5.24
N ILE A 84 -9.01 6.03 -5.38
CA ILE A 84 -9.47 4.99 -4.46
C ILE A 84 -8.24 4.26 -3.93
N VAL A 85 -8.17 4.07 -2.62
CA VAL A 85 -7.11 3.27 -2.01
C VAL A 85 -7.45 1.79 -2.18
N THR A 86 -6.75 1.09 -3.06
CA THR A 86 -7.01 -0.32 -3.36
C THR A 86 -6.23 -1.27 -2.45
N SER A 87 -5.06 -0.83 -1.96
CA SER A 87 -4.28 -1.55 -0.95
C SER A 87 -3.42 -0.58 -0.13
N ALA A 88 -2.65 -1.11 0.84
CA ALA A 88 -1.70 -0.30 1.60
C ALA A 88 -0.60 0.36 0.74
N THR A 89 -0.33 -0.18 -0.46
CA THR A 89 0.74 0.27 -1.36
C THR A 89 0.25 0.59 -2.76
N SER A 90 -1.07 0.66 -2.98
CA SER A 90 -1.61 0.98 -4.30
C SER A 90 -2.90 1.79 -4.23
N ILE A 91 -3.06 2.62 -5.25
CA ILE A 91 -4.25 3.42 -5.45
C ILE A 91 -4.75 3.23 -6.89
N ARG A 92 -6.04 3.49 -7.09
CA ARG A 92 -6.67 3.50 -8.41
C ARG A 92 -7.28 4.86 -8.67
N LEU A 93 -6.97 5.43 -9.82
CA LEU A 93 -7.75 6.53 -10.38
C LEU A 93 -8.90 5.94 -11.19
N GLU A 94 -10.13 6.31 -10.87
CA GLU A 94 -11.35 5.88 -11.58
C GLU A 94 -12.06 7.05 -12.25
N ASN A 95 -12.56 6.79 -13.47
CA ASN A 95 -13.20 7.79 -14.33
C ASN A 95 -12.39 9.10 -14.42
N PHE A 96 -11.07 8.97 -14.41
CA PHE A 96 -10.17 10.10 -14.33
C PHE A 96 -10.08 10.81 -15.67
N SER A 97 -10.29 12.12 -15.66
CA SER A 97 -10.12 12.97 -16.82
C SER A 97 -9.22 14.15 -16.49
N TYR A 98 -8.31 14.43 -17.41
CA TYR A 98 -7.41 15.56 -17.40
C TYR A 98 -7.04 15.91 -18.84
N LEU A 99 -7.44 17.09 -19.30
CA LEU A 99 -7.32 17.52 -20.70
C LEU A 99 -5.96 18.13 -21.07
N ASN A 100 -4.90 17.73 -20.35
CA ASN A 100 -3.49 18.01 -20.67
C ASN A 100 -3.12 19.50 -20.80
N ASN A 101 -3.57 20.32 -19.84
CA ASN A 101 -3.31 21.76 -19.81
C ASN A 101 -1.93 22.17 -19.24
N GLY A 102 -1.05 21.24 -18.89
CA GLY A 102 0.19 21.51 -18.17
C GLY A 102 1.41 20.76 -18.73
N PRO A 103 2.59 21.39 -18.77
CA PRO A 103 3.79 20.80 -19.36
C PRO A 103 4.48 19.72 -18.52
N ASP A 104 4.20 19.63 -17.21
CA ASP A 104 4.87 18.71 -16.28
C ASP A 104 3.95 18.37 -15.10
N VAL A 105 2.90 17.58 -15.37
CA VAL A 105 1.84 17.27 -14.40
C VAL A 105 2.00 15.86 -13.84
N HIS A 106 1.87 15.75 -12.54
CA HIS A 106 1.98 14.49 -11.80
C HIS A 106 0.83 14.34 -10.82
N VAL A 107 0.61 13.12 -10.37
CA VAL A 107 -0.22 12.82 -9.20
C VAL A 107 0.70 12.76 -7.98
N TYR A 108 0.35 13.53 -6.95
CA TYR A 108 1.06 13.57 -5.68
C TYR A 108 0.19 13.06 -4.55
N LEU A 109 0.81 12.33 -3.63
CA LEU A 109 0.29 12.07 -2.30
C LEU A 109 0.87 13.06 -1.30
N VAL A 110 0.02 13.59 -0.43
CA VAL A 110 0.41 14.64 0.52
C VAL A 110 0.01 14.27 1.94
N THR A 111 0.95 14.46 2.86
CA THR A 111 0.74 14.38 4.30
C THR A 111 0.23 15.73 4.79
N ALA A 112 -1.08 16.01 4.67
CA ALA A 112 -1.58 17.32 5.09
C ALA A 112 -1.50 17.48 6.61
N SER A 113 -0.96 18.62 7.06
CA SER A 113 -1.08 19.08 8.43
C SER A 113 -2.33 19.95 8.57
N GLY A 114 -3.49 19.32 8.77
CA GLY A 114 -4.76 20.00 9.07
C GLY A 114 -5.79 19.97 7.94
N ASP A 115 -7.05 20.20 8.30
CA ASP A 115 -8.24 20.17 7.41
C ASP A 115 -8.30 21.34 6.39
N SER A 116 -7.30 22.22 6.38
CA SER A 116 -7.18 23.32 5.42
C SER A 116 -6.43 22.83 4.20
N GLY A 117 -7.12 22.74 3.06
CA GLY A 117 -6.68 22.10 1.83
C GLY A 117 -5.34 22.56 1.24
N PHE A 118 -4.97 21.86 0.17
CA PHE A 118 -3.70 21.95 -0.53
C PHE A 118 -3.20 23.39 -0.71
N THR A 119 -2.07 23.69 -0.08
CA THR A 119 -1.28 24.85 -0.42
C THR A 119 -0.36 24.53 -1.59
N ASN A 120 -0.04 25.54 -2.42
CA ASN A 120 0.94 25.45 -3.51
C ASN A 120 2.36 25.05 -3.05
N GLN A 121 2.57 24.78 -1.77
CA GLN A 121 3.84 24.31 -1.20
C GLN A 121 3.78 22.81 -0.83
N GLU A 122 2.58 22.28 -0.53
CA GLU A 122 2.44 20.94 0.04
C GLU A 122 2.65 19.81 -0.95
N GLY A 123 2.11 19.85 -2.16
CA GLY A 123 2.47 18.88 -3.20
C GLY A 123 3.89 19.02 -3.77
N ALA A 124 4.65 20.09 -3.46
CA ALA A 124 6.09 20.16 -3.75
C ALA A 124 6.87 19.37 -2.69
N ALA A 125 6.30 19.26 -1.49
CA ALA A 125 6.77 18.38 -0.43
C ALA A 125 6.11 16.98 -0.49
N GLY A 126 5.15 16.77 -1.39
CA GLY A 126 4.42 15.53 -1.57
C GLY A 126 5.23 14.46 -2.31
N LEU A 127 4.76 13.22 -2.25
CA LEU A 127 5.32 12.12 -3.00
C LEU A 127 4.67 12.05 -4.39
N SER A 128 5.45 12.24 -5.45
CA SER A 128 4.98 11.95 -6.81
C SER A 128 4.85 10.43 -6.99
N ILE A 129 3.68 9.99 -7.42
CA ILE A 129 3.34 8.57 -7.61
C ILE A 129 3.01 8.24 -9.07
N PHE A 130 2.72 9.25 -9.89
CA PHE A 130 2.40 9.06 -11.29
C PHE A 130 2.75 10.30 -12.11
N ASP A 131 3.29 10.10 -13.30
CA ASP A 131 3.74 11.16 -14.21
C ASP A 131 2.87 11.15 -15.48
N PHE A 132 2.15 12.24 -15.72
CA PHE A 132 1.34 12.43 -16.94
C PHE A 132 2.14 13.03 -18.10
N SER A 133 3.33 13.61 -17.84
CA SER A 133 4.13 14.30 -18.85
C SER A 133 4.66 13.37 -19.94
N ASN A 134 4.75 12.07 -19.66
CA ASN A 134 5.23 11.05 -20.59
C ASN A 134 4.20 10.63 -21.66
N ASN A 135 2.96 11.12 -21.60
CA ASN A 135 1.85 10.63 -22.43
C ASN A 135 1.76 11.29 -23.84
N ASN A 136 2.87 11.76 -24.41
CA ASN A 136 2.92 12.41 -25.74
C ASN A 136 1.87 13.51 -25.98
N ALA A 137 1.46 14.20 -24.92
CA ALA A 137 0.41 15.22 -24.92
C ALA A 137 -1.04 14.73 -25.17
N GLU A 138 -1.30 13.43 -25.09
CA GLU A 138 -2.66 12.89 -25.18
C GLU A 138 -3.46 13.19 -23.89
N PRO A 139 -4.72 13.65 -24.01
CA PRO A 139 -5.57 13.90 -22.86
C PRO A 139 -6.02 12.57 -22.22
N TYR A 140 -6.17 12.59 -20.90
CA TYR A 140 -6.83 11.51 -20.17
C TYR A 140 -8.32 11.82 -20.13
N VAL A 141 -9.16 10.90 -20.59
CA VAL A 141 -10.62 11.09 -20.61
C VAL A 141 -11.31 9.82 -20.13
N GLY A 142 -11.89 9.88 -18.93
CA GLY A 142 -12.62 8.77 -18.31
C GLY A 142 -11.79 7.50 -18.12
N VAL A 143 -10.47 7.63 -17.93
CA VAL A 143 -9.59 6.46 -17.82
C VAL A 143 -9.66 5.86 -16.42
N THR A 144 -9.29 4.58 -16.33
CA THR A 144 -8.99 3.93 -15.05
C THR A 144 -7.51 3.57 -15.03
N GLN A 145 -6.80 4.02 -14.01
CA GLN A 145 -5.36 3.81 -13.88
C GLN A 145 -5.03 3.28 -12.49
N ASP A 146 -4.51 2.07 -12.42
CA ASP A 146 -3.91 1.51 -11.20
C ASP A 146 -2.48 2.04 -11.06
N ILE A 147 -2.15 2.52 -9.86
CA ILE A 147 -0.86 3.13 -9.53
C ILE A 147 -0.30 2.41 -8.30
N GLU A 148 0.85 1.78 -8.47
CA GLU A 148 1.63 1.22 -7.37
C GLU A 148 2.51 2.32 -6.76
N LEU A 149 2.56 2.36 -5.43
CA LEU A 149 3.45 3.26 -4.72
C LEU A 149 4.91 2.77 -4.80
N PRO A 150 5.90 3.67 -4.70
CA PRO A 150 7.30 3.29 -4.65
C PRO A 150 7.61 2.29 -3.52
N GLU A 151 8.64 1.47 -3.69
CA GLU A 151 9.03 0.46 -2.71
C GLU A 151 9.24 1.06 -1.31
N GLY A 152 8.64 0.43 -0.30
CA GLY A 152 8.74 0.87 1.09
C GLY A 152 7.84 2.06 1.46
N VAL A 153 7.02 2.55 0.54
CA VAL A 153 6.00 3.57 0.80
C VAL A 153 4.64 2.90 1.04
N THR A 154 3.95 3.33 2.09
CA THR A 154 2.55 2.98 2.34
C THR A 154 1.66 4.21 2.23
N ILE A 155 0.36 4.00 2.03
CA ILE A 155 -0.65 5.06 1.89
C ILE A 155 -0.97 5.77 3.22
N GLN A 156 -0.82 5.06 4.35
CA GLN A 156 -1.20 5.51 5.69
C GLN A 156 -0.82 6.94 6.10
N PRO A 157 0.41 7.44 5.86
CA PRO A 157 0.77 8.80 6.27
C PRO A 157 0.12 9.88 5.38
N TYR A 158 -0.39 9.50 4.20
CA TYR A 158 -0.97 10.42 3.24
C TYR A 158 -2.48 10.52 3.45
N THR A 159 -2.96 11.75 3.48
CA THR A 159 -4.38 12.04 3.74
C THR A 159 -5.08 12.63 2.52
N HIS A 160 -4.30 13.05 1.53
CA HIS A 160 -4.82 13.71 0.35
C HIS A 160 -4.03 13.32 -0.91
N VAL A 161 -4.69 13.53 -2.06
CA VAL A 161 -4.14 13.38 -3.41
C VAL A 161 -4.32 14.66 -4.21
N SER A 162 -3.31 15.07 -4.99
CA SER A 162 -3.37 16.25 -5.86
C SER A 162 -2.79 15.94 -7.24
N VAL A 163 -3.39 16.56 -8.25
CA VAL A 163 -2.88 16.66 -9.61
C VAL A 163 -2.13 17.97 -9.72
N TRP A 164 -0.80 17.94 -9.70
CA TRP A 164 0.02 19.16 -9.65
C TRP A 164 0.97 19.21 -10.86
N CYS A 165 0.91 20.33 -11.59
CA CYS A 165 1.95 20.81 -12.50
C CYS A 165 3.22 21.34 -11.79
N ARG A 166 4.28 20.53 -11.70
CA ARG A 166 5.54 20.87 -11.01
C ARG A 166 6.21 22.11 -11.58
N LEU A 167 6.23 22.27 -12.92
CA LEU A 167 6.83 23.44 -13.57
C LEU A 167 6.12 24.76 -13.23
N ALA A 168 4.80 24.74 -13.13
CA ALA A 168 4.01 25.94 -12.83
C ALA A 168 3.85 26.19 -11.33
N GLY A 169 4.08 25.17 -10.47
CA GLY A 169 3.96 25.31 -9.02
C GLY A 169 2.51 25.50 -8.55
N VAL A 170 1.55 24.88 -9.23
CA VAL A 170 0.11 25.06 -8.97
C VAL A 170 -0.63 23.73 -8.92
N ASP A 171 -1.59 23.64 -8.00
CA ASP A 171 -2.54 22.53 -7.92
C ASP A 171 -3.63 22.70 -9.00
N PHE A 172 -3.79 21.69 -9.85
CA PHE A 172 -4.83 21.66 -10.88
C PHE A 172 -6.14 21.08 -10.36
N GLY A 173 -6.05 20.20 -9.37
CA GLY A 173 -7.21 19.61 -8.73
C GLY A 173 -6.81 18.58 -7.71
N SER A 174 -7.56 18.50 -6.64
CA SER A 174 -7.17 17.68 -5.49
C SER A 174 -8.37 17.20 -4.69
N GLY A 175 -8.11 16.24 -3.81
CA GLY A 175 -9.12 15.59 -3.01
C GLY A 175 -8.55 15.04 -1.71
N LYS A 176 -9.39 15.02 -0.68
CA LYS A 176 -9.09 14.39 0.62
C LYS A 176 -9.61 12.96 0.61
N PHE A 177 -8.79 12.01 1.05
CA PHE A 177 -9.25 10.65 1.26
C PHE A 177 -10.21 10.61 2.44
N VAL A 178 -11.41 10.08 2.20
CA VAL A 178 -12.45 9.89 3.21
C VAL A 178 -12.94 8.43 3.20
N PRO A 179 -13.27 7.86 4.37
CA PRO A 179 -13.89 6.54 4.44
C PRO A 179 -15.22 6.56 3.70
N GLN A 180 -15.51 5.48 2.96
CA GLN A 180 -16.79 5.23 2.32
C GLN A 180 -17.72 4.39 3.21
#